data_AF-A0A6A7MC36-F1
#
_entry.id   AF-A0A6A7MC36-F1
#
_cell.length_a   1.000
_cell.length_b   1.000
_cell.length_c   1.000
_cell.angle_alpha   90.00
_cell.angle_beta   90.00
_cell.angle_gamma   90.00
#
_symmetry.space_group_name_H-M   'P 1'
#
loop_
_entity.id
_entity.type
_entity.pdbx_description
1 polymer ?
#
loop_
_entity_poly.entity_id
_entity_poly.type
_entity_poly.pdbx_seq_one_letter_code
_entity_poly.pdbx_strand_id
1 'polypeptide(L)'
;MAIDRIRSEIWARWTTPPIAVDLMAGLQVRTGERWTRVAPATRRAVNVGGWTLYVPARPELIDILRLFGRPKDLERAEGLARLA
;
A
#
# COMPACT_ATOMS: atom_id res chain seq x y z
N MET A 1 5.54 15.79 -2.78
CA MET A 1 5.26 15.47 -4.20
C MET A 1 4.65 14.08 -4.26
N ALA A 2 3.66 13.87 -5.12
CA ALA A 2 3.07 12.54 -5.32
C ALA A 2 4.02 11.62 -6.12
N ILE A 3 3.82 10.31 -6.01
CA ILE A 3 4.56 9.35 -6.84
C ILE A 3 4.21 9.53 -8.32
N ASP A 4 5.20 9.40 -9.19
CA ASP A 4 5.04 9.57 -10.63
C ASP A 4 5.35 8.28 -11.44
N ARG A 5 6.14 7.36 -10.87
CA ARG A 5 6.44 6.05 -11.44
C ARG A 5 6.44 4.98 -10.35
N ILE A 6 6.14 3.75 -10.76
CA ILE A 6 6.29 2.55 -9.92
C ILE A 6 7.08 1.50 -10.71
N ARG A 7 7.82 0.65 -10.01
CA ARG A 7 8.40 -0.58 -10.54
C ARG A 7 8.36 -1.68 -9.49
N SER A 8 8.30 -2.92 -9.94
CA SER A 8 8.38 -4.09 -9.07
C SER A 8 9.39 -5.05 -9.67
N GLU A 9 10.13 -5.76 -8.81
CA GLU A 9 11.04 -6.82 -9.26
C GLU A 9 10.25 -7.97 -9.90
N ILE A 10 9.09 -8.30 -9.31
CA ILE A 10 8.12 -9.24 -9.88
C ILE A 10 6.76 -8.57 -9.85
N TRP A 11 6.11 -8.54 -11.00
CA TRP A 11 4.69 -8.19 -11.12
C TRP A 11 3.94 -9.35 -11.76
N ALA A 12 2.83 -9.74 -11.14
CA ALA A 12 1.90 -10.70 -11.70
C ALA A 12 0.47 -10.23 -11.44
N ARG A 13 -0.43 -10.55 -12.37
CA ARG A 13 -1.86 -10.29 -12.21
C ARG A 13 -2.61 -11.61 -12.14
N TRP A 14 -3.30 -11.82 -11.04
CA TRP A 14 -4.15 -12.99 -10.83
C TRP A 14 -5.59 -12.64 -11.15
N THR A 15 -6.11 -13.22 -12.24
CA THR A 15 -7.44 -12.89 -12.81
C THR A 15 -8.50 -13.94 -12.56
N THR A 16 -8.18 -15.05 -11.88
CA THR A 16 -9.17 -16.09 -11.53
C THR A 16 -10.27 -15.59 -10.57
N PRO A 17 -9.97 -14.74 -9.55
CA PRO A 17 -11.01 -14.20 -8.67
C PRO A 17 -11.92 -13.19 -9.40
N PRO A 18 -13.14 -12.91 -8.87
CA PRO A 18 -14.06 -11.93 -9.45
C PRO A 18 -13.49 -10.51 -9.59
N ILE A 19 -12.45 -10.19 -8.81
CA ILE A 19 -11.68 -8.95 -8.90
C ILE A 19 -10.22 -9.34 -9.12
N ALA A 20 -9.59 -8.80 -10.17
CA ALA A 20 -8.20 -9.05 -10.46
C ALA A 20 -7.29 -8.56 -9.31
N VAL A 21 -6.31 -9.37 -8.94
CA VAL A 21 -5.35 -9.07 -7.88
C VAL A 21 -3.97 -8.83 -8.50
N ASP A 22 -3.38 -7.68 -8.21
CA ASP A 22 -1.99 -7.39 -8.55
C ASP A 22 -1.05 -7.83 -7.43
N LEU A 23 -0.08 -8.67 -7.78
CA LEU A 23 1.03 -9.10 -6.93
C LEU A 23 2.26 -8.28 -7.33
N MET A 24 2.81 -7.52 -6.39
CA MET A 24 3.95 -6.62 -6.62
C MET A 24 5.05 -6.91 -5.61
N ALA A 25 6.00 -7.80 -5.95
CA ALA A 25 7.14 -8.10 -5.09
C ALA A 25 8.31 -7.14 -5.39
N GLY A 26 9.01 -6.71 -4.35
CA GLY A 26 10.09 -5.73 -4.50
C GLY A 26 9.60 -4.37 -5.02
N LEU A 27 8.39 -3.94 -4.62
CA LEU A 27 7.81 -2.67 -5.07
C LEU A 27 8.72 -1.48 -4.70
N GLN A 28 8.94 -0.61 -5.68
CA GLN A 28 9.61 0.66 -5.54
C GLN A 28 8.78 1.76 -6.20
N VAL A 29 8.70 2.90 -5.53
CA VAL A 29 7.98 4.08 -6.03
C VAL A 29 8.94 5.24 -6.20
N ARG A 30 8.70 6.05 -7.23
CA ARG A 30 9.49 7.26 -7.50
C ARG A 30 8.73 8.50 -7.04
N THR A 31 9.41 9.35 -6.28
CA THR A 31 8.97 10.72 -5.95
C THR A 31 10.05 11.69 -6.43
N GLY A 32 9.78 12.38 -7.55
CA GLY A 32 10.78 13.23 -8.20
C GLY A 32 11.90 12.37 -8.80
N GLU A 33 13.13 12.53 -8.31
CA GLU A 33 14.28 11.72 -8.75
C GLU A 33 14.58 10.53 -7.84
N ARG A 34 13.92 10.44 -6.68
CA ARG A 34 14.22 9.43 -5.67
C ARG A 34 13.34 8.19 -5.84
N TRP A 35 13.99 7.02 -5.93
CA TRP A 35 13.33 5.73 -5.79
C TRP A 35 13.35 5.26 -4.33
N THR A 36 12.18 4.87 -3.82
CA THR A 36 12.02 4.35 -2.45
C THR A 36 11.40 2.96 -2.51
N ARG A 37 12.05 1.97 -1.86
CA ARG A 37 11.49 0.63 -1.68
C ARG A 37 10.33 0.68 -0.70
N VAL A 38 9.24 -0.01 -1.03
CA VAL A 38 8.06 -0.18 -0.17
C VAL A 38 8.05 -1.62 0.32
N ALA A 39 8.35 -1.82 1.60
CA ALA A 39 8.34 -3.12 2.23
C ALA A 39 7.74 -2.96 3.64
N PRO A 40 6.47 -3.35 3.85
CA PRO A 40 5.88 -3.32 5.17
C PRO A 40 6.68 -4.15 6.17
N ALA A 41 7.08 -3.54 7.28
CA ALA A 41 7.82 -4.17 8.36
C ALA A 41 6.87 -4.77 9.42
N THR A 42 5.69 -4.19 9.58
CA THR A 42 4.71 -4.66 10.57
C THR A 42 3.64 -5.54 9.93
N ARG A 43 3.07 -6.43 10.75
CA ARG A 43 2.05 -7.39 10.33
C ARG A 43 0.95 -7.48 11.39
N ARG A 44 -0.19 -6.85 11.12
CA ARG A 44 -1.37 -6.84 11.99
C ARG A 44 -2.46 -7.72 11.39
N ALA A 45 -2.98 -8.66 12.19
CA ALA A 45 -4.16 -9.43 11.84
C ALA A 45 -5.43 -8.57 11.95
N VAL A 46 -6.33 -8.69 10.97
CA VAL A 46 -7.67 -8.10 10.99
C VAL A 46 -8.68 -9.15 10.55
N ASN A 47 -9.86 -9.16 11.16
CA ASN A 47 -10.96 -10.03 10.72
C ASN A 47 -11.82 -9.28 9.69
N VAL A 48 -12.05 -9.88 8.54
CA VAL A 48 -12.92 -9.36 7.48
C VAL A 48 -13.81 -10.50 7.00
N GLY A 49 -15.11 -10.42 7.31
CA GLY A 49 -16.08 -11.44 6.90
C GLY A 49 -15.74 -12.85 7.39
N GLY A 50 -15.20 -12.99 8.60
CA GLY A 50 -14.77 -14.29 9.15
C GLY A 50 -13.37 -14.72 8.74
N TRP A 51 -12.72 -14.03 7.80
CA TRP A 51 -11.36 -14.34 7.36
C TRP A 51 -10.32 -13.47 8.07
N THR A 52 -9.19 -14.07 8.43
CA THR A 52 -8.02 -13.32 8.94
C THR A 52 -7.17 -12.82 7.79
N LEU A 53 -7.11 -11.50 7.63
CA LEU A 53 -6.19 -10.83 6.71
C LEU A 53 -5.04 -10.17 7.47
N TYR A 54 -3.89 -10.03 6.81
CA TYR A 54 -2.74 -9.34 7.37
C TYR A 54 -2.47 -8.04 6.63
N VAL A 55 -2.31 -6.97 7.39
CA VAL A 55 -2.06 -5.62 6.86
C VAL A 55 -0.96 -4.95 7.68
N PRO A 56 -0.31 -3.89 7.16
CA PRO A 56 0.57 -3.06 7.98
C PRO A 56 -0.19 -2.46 9.16
N ALA A 57 0.50 -2.23 10.27
CA ALA A 57 0.00 -1.46 11.40
C ALA A 57 -0.46 -0.07 10.93
N ARG A 58 -1.42 0.50 11.66
CA ARG A 58 -2.05 1.78 11.27
C ARG A 58 -1.02 2.90 11.03
N PRO A 59 -0.01 3.13 11.89
CA PRO A 59 0.98 4.18 11.64
C PRO A 59 1.77 3.96 10.34
N GLU A 60 2.24 2.73 10.11
CA GLU A 60 2.97 2.38 8.90
C GLU A 60 2.11 2.51 7.63
N LEU A 61 0.83 2.10 7.68
CA LEU A 61 -0.07 2.25 6.55
C LEU A 61 -0.30 3.73 6.19
N ILE A 62 -0.40 4.61 7.20
CA ILE A 62 -0.48 6.05 7.01
C ILE A 62 0.79 6.58 6.31
N ASP A 63 1.97 6.13 6.74
CA ASP A 63 3.25 6.55 6.16
C ASP A 63 3.39 6.09 4.69
N ILE A 64 2.98 4.85 4.38
CA ILE A 64 2.95 4.34 2.99
C ILE A 64 1.99 5.17 2.12
N LEU A 65 0.81 5.51 2.62
CA LEU A 65 -0.16 6.34 1.88
C LEU A 65 0.37 7.76 1.63
N ARG A 66 1.02 8.37 2.64
CA ARG A 66 1.69 9.67 2.51
C ARG A 66 2.86 9.63 1.53
N LEU A 67 3.62 8.53 1.49
CA LEU A 67 4.68 8.31 0.49
C LEU A 67 4.11 8.32 -0.94
N PHE A 68 2.95 7.71 -1.16
CA PHE A 68 2.29 7.73 -2.47
C PHE A 68 1.76 9.13 -2.82
N GLY A 69 1.12 9.79 -1.87
CA GLY A 69 0.84 11.23 -1.93
C GLY A 69 -0.14 11.69 -3.02
N ARG A 70 -0.84 10.78 -3.72
CA ARG A 70 -1.95 11.15 -4.63
C ARG A 70 -3.13 11.64 -3.79
N PRO A 71 -4.04 12.49 -4.32
CA PRO A 71 -5.15 13.04 -3.54
C PRO A 71 -5.95 12.00 -2.74
N LYS A 72 -6.34 10.89 -3.39
CA LYS A 72 -7.06 9.77 -2.74
C LYS A 72 -6.24 9.07 -1.65
N ASP A 73 -4.91 9.08 -1.73
CA ASP A 73 -4.06 8.41 -0.75
C ASP A 73 -3.92 9.29 0.50
N LEU A 74 -3.79 10.61 0.32
CA LEU A 74 -3.78 11.58 1.43
C LEU A 74 -5.11 11.58 2.18
N GLU A 75 -6.24 11.58 1.47
CA GLU A 75 -7.57 11.47 2.08
C GLU A 75 -7.70 10.20 2.96
N ARG A 76 -7.21 9.06 2.46
CA ARG A 76 -7.19 7.80 3.23
C ARG A 76 -6.28 7.86 4.43
N ALA A 77 -5.10 8.47 4.31
CA ALA A 77 -4.16 8.63 5.40
C ALA A 77 -4.76 9.47 6.53
N GLU A 78 -5.43 10.57 6.19
CA GLU A 78 -6.15 11.41 7.14
C GLU A 78 -7.33 10.68 7.78
N GLY A 79 -8.12 9.94 6.98
CA GLY A 79 -9.20 9.11 7.48
C GLY A 79 -8.71 8.10 8.53
N LEU A 80 -7.60 7.41 8.24
CA LEU A 80 -6.96 6.48 9.18
C LEU A 80 -6.43 7.17 10.43
N ALA A 81 -5.86 8.37 10.30
CA ALA A 81 -5.34 9.13 11.44
C ALA A 81 -6.44 9.62 12.41
N ARG A 82 -7.68 9.78 11.93
CA ARG A 82 -8.83 10.16 12.74
C ARG A 82 -9.52 8.99 13.44
N LEU A 83 -9.20 7.74 13.08
CA LEU A 83 -9.72 6.58 13.78
C LEU A 83 -9.04 6.46 15.13
N ALA A 84 -9.84 6.42 16.20
CA ALA A 84 -9.37 6.10 17.56
C ALA A 84 -8.73 4.70 17.63
#